data_AF-A0A8T5FQP9-F1
#
_entry.id   AF-A0A8T5FQP9-F1
#
_cell.length_a   1.000
_cell.length_b   1.000
_cell.length_c   1.000
_cell.angle_alpha   90.00
_cell.angle_beta   90.00
_cell.angle_gamma   90.00
#
_symmetry.space_group_name_H-M   'P 1'
#
loop_
_entity.id
_entity.type
_entity.pdbx_description
1 polymer ?
#
loop_
_entity_poly.entity_id
_entity_poly.type
_entity_poly.pdbx_seq_one_letter_code
_entity_poly.pdbx_strand_id
1 'polypeptide(L)'
;MYKCCNNPQITYLAPVNINVDERTIGSVDVWRCASCMKAFCEEKTLGIDSISDIVGMPRIEDNEKWAVIVSKLQKGKDKWKLVKLNETGMIKFETADEKLIDLKIQDYKIVDDFHSSFLVLDHIHTAVEI
;
A
#
# COMPACT_ATOMS: atom_id res chain seq x y z
N MET A 1 -21.82 0.77 3.23
CA MET A 1 -20.98 1.39 2.19
C MET A 1 -20.34 2.64 2.78
N TYR A 2 -19.01 2.70 2.85
CA TYR A 2 -18.30 3.83 3.43
C TYR A 2 -18.43 5.09 2.55
N LYS A 3 -18.57 6.26 3.17
CA LYS A 3 -18.53 7.59 2.52
C LYS A 3 -17.48 8.44 3.22
N CYS A 4 -16.53 8.97 2.46
CA CYS A 4 -15.44 9.79 3.00
C CYS A 4 -15.84 11.24 3.33
N CYS A 5 -16.99 11.71 2.83
CA CYS A 5 -17.59 13.01 3.13
C CYS A 5 -19.07 13.02 2.68
N ASN A 6 -19.79 14.12 2.93
CA ASN A 6 -21.22 14.27 2.61
C ASN A 6 -21.53 14.11 1.10
N ASN A 7 -20.66 14.62 0.23
CA ASN A 7 -20.81 14.51 -1.23
C ASN A 7 -19.49 14.00 -1.86
N PRO A 8 -19.22 12.68 -1.81
CA PRO A 8 -17.98 12.12 -2.33
C PRO A 8 -17.95 12.22 -3.87
N GLN A 9 -16.83 12.72 -4.39
CA GLN A 9 -16.56 12.82 -5.83
C GLN A 9 -15.31 12.00 -6.12
N ILE A 10 -15.49 10.68 -6.32
CA ILE A 10 -14.37 9.77 -6.42
C ILE A 10 -13.84 9.72 -7.85
N THR A 11 -12.53 9.92 -7.98
CA THR A 11 -11.82 9.94 -9.25
C THR A 11 -10.62 9.00 -9.18
N TYR A 12 -10.29 8.36 -10.29
CA TYR A 12 -9.00 7.68 -10.44
C TYR A 12 -7.89 8.72 -10.52
N LEU A 13 -6.87 8.61 -9.68
CA LEU A 13 -5.76 9.58 -9.65
C LEU A 13 -4.60 9.08 -10.52
N ALA A 14 -4.02 7.92 -10.17
CA ALA A 14 -2.93 7.31 -10.92
C ALA A 14 -2.66 5.88 -10.43
N PRO A 15 -1.96 5.06 -11.24
CA PRO A 15 -1.26 3.89 -10.74
C PRO A 15 0.10 4.28 -10.17
N VAL A 16 0.60 3.49 -9.23
CA VAL A 16 2.01 3.40 -8.83
C VAL A 16 2.49 2.00 -9.18
N ASN A 17 3.29 1.87 -10.24
CA ASN A 17 3.80 0.57 -10.68
C ASN A 17 4.94 0.12 -9.79
N ILE A 18 4.98 -1.16 -9.47
CA ILE A 18 6.04 -1.78 -8.67
C ILE A 18 6.80 -2.73 -9.56
N ASN A 19 8.10 -2.46 -9.68
CA ASN A 19 8.99 -3.15 -10.60
C ASN A 19 10.07 -3.92 -9.86
N VAL A 20 10.45 -5.06 -10.44
CA VAL A 20 11.64 -5.83 -10.08
C VAL A 20 12.35 -6.20 -11.37
N ASP A 21 13.64 -5.88 -11.46
CA ASP A 21 14.47 -6.09 -12.65
C ASP A 21 13.82 -5.46 -13.91
N GLU A 22 13.37 -4.20 -13.77
CA GLU A 22 12.69 -3.43 -14.83
C GLU A 22 11.34 -4.01 -15.30
N ARG A 23 10.82 -5.05 -14.63
CA ARG A 23 9.52 -5.66 -14.94
C ARG A 23 8.50 -5.31 -13.88
N THR A 24 7.33 -4.86 -14.31
CA THR A 24 6.19 -4.64 -13.42
C THR A 24 5.67 -5.96 -12.88
N ILE A 25 5.71 -6.11 -11.56
CA ILE A 25 5.18 -7.28 -10.83
C ILE A 25 3.81 -7.00 -10.21
N GLY A 26 3.42 -5.73 -10.11
CA GLY A 26 2.12 -5.29 -9.66
C GLY A 26 2.01 -3.76 -9.67
N SER A 27 0.88 -3.26 -9.23
CA SER A 27 0.65 -1.82 -9.07
C SER A 27 -0.22 -1.52 -7.85
N VAL A 28 -0.14 -0.30 -7.37
CA VAL A 28 -1.10 0.27 -6.43
C VAL A 28 -1.95 1.27 -7.19
N ASP A 29 -3.25 0.99 -7.32
CA ASP A 29 -4.20 1.93 -7.90
C ASP A 29 -4.60 2.96 -6.84
N VAL A 30 -4.45 4.24 -7.18
CA VAL A 30 -4.77 5.34 -6.27
C VAL A 30 -6.02 6.05 -6.76
N TRP A 31 -7.01 6.10 -5.89
CA TRP A 31 -8.26 6.85 -6.06
C TRP A 31 -8.26 8.04 -5.11
N ARG A 32 -8.93 9.12 -5.49
CA ARG A 32 -9.05 10.31 -4.65
C ARG A 32 -10.46 10.88 -4.70
N CYS A 33 -10.95 11.30 -3.53
CA CYS A 33 -12.14 12.13 -3.47
C CYS A 33 -11.78 13.58 -3.80
N ALA A 34 -12.31 14.15 -4.88
CA ALA A 34 -12.10 15.56 -5.22
C ALA A 34 -12.71 16.54 -4.20
N SER A 35 -13.72 16.09 -3.43
CA SER A 35 -14.40 16.93 -2.42
C SER A 35 -13.62 17.08 -1.12
N CYS A 36 -13.05 15.98 -0.59
CA CYS A 36 -12.36 15.98 0.70
C CYS A 36 -10.86 15.63 0.61
N MET A 37 -10.37 15.40 -0.62
CA MET A 37 -8.98 15.12 -0.94
C MET A 37 -8.38 13.83 -0.37
N LYS A 38 -9.16 13.04 0.39
CA LYS A 38 -8.75 11.71 0.89
C LYS A 38 -8.43 10.75 -0.26
N ALA A 39 -7.32 10.03 -0.11
CA ALA A 39 -6.87 9.02 -1.05
C ALA A 39 -7.19 7.60 -0.56
N PHE A 40 -7.45 6.71 -1.51
CA PHE A 40 -7.72 5.30 -1.30
C PHE A 40 -6.79 4.51 -2.21
N CYS A 41 -6.15 3.48 -1.67
CA CYS A 41 -5.23 2.66 -2.44
C CYS A 41 -5.75 1.22 -2.50
N GLU A 42 -5.59 0.61 -3.65
CA GLU A 42 -5.93 -0.79 -3.89
C GLU A 42 -4.70 -1.50 -4.47
N GLU A 43 -4.40 -2.68 -3.94
CA GLU A 43 -3.36 -3.53 -4.47
C GLU A 43 -3.85 -4.24 -5.73
N LYS A 44 -3.08 -4.14 -6.82
CA LYS A 44 -3.28 -4.88 -8.06
C LYS A 44 -2.06 -5.75 -8.35
N THR A 45 -2.14 -7.02 -7.99
CA THR A 45 -1.07 -7.97 -8.27
C THR A 45 -1.35 -8.73 -9.55
N LEU A 46 -0.39 -8.74 -10.47
CA LEU A 46 -0.55 -9.43 -11.75
C LEU A 46 -0.51 -10.95 -11.54
N GLY A 47 -1.49 -11.67 -12.10
CA GLY A 47 -1.55 -13.14 -12.05
C GLY A 47 -2.19 -13.73 -10.78
N ILE A 48 -2.97 -12.95 -10.04
CA ILE A 48 -3.78 -13.42 -8.91
C ILE A 48 -5.26 -13.42 -9.30
N ASP A 49 -5.91 -14.58 -9.15
CA ASP A 49 -7.36 -14.76 -9.37
C ASP A 49 -8.18 -14.61 -8.08
N SER A 50 -7.53 -14.47 -6.92
CA SER A 50 -8.23 -14.24 -5.66
C SER A 50 -8.75 -12.81 -5.57
N ILE A 51 -10.03 -12.66 -5.29
CA ILE A 51 -10.67 -11.38 -5.03
C ILE A 51 -10.29 -10.95 -3.61
N SER A 52 -9.84 -9.70 -3.43
CA SER A 52 -9.64 -9.11 -2.10
C SER A 52 -10.94 -9.19 -1.28
N ASP A 53 -10.85 -9.62 -0.02
CA ASP A 53 -11.98 -9.59 0.92
C ASP A 53 -12.46 -8.15 1.19
N ILE A 54 -11.60 -7.16 0.90
CA ILE A 54 -11.89 -5.75 1.04
C ILE A 54 -12.26 -5.18 -0.33
N VAL A 55 -13.56 -5.07 -0.57
CA VAL A 55 -14.12 -4.44 -1.77
C VAL A 55 -14.42 -2.95 -1.49
N GLY A 56 -13.91 -2.06 -2.35
CA GLY A 56 -14.25 -0.64 -2.35
C GLY A 56 -13.12 0.27 -1.86
N MET A 57 -13.47 1.27 -1.06
CA MET A 57 -12.55 2.34 -0.60
C MET A 57 -12.20 2.13 0.88
N PRO A 58 -11.16 1.34 1.20
CA PRO A 58 -10.77 1.11 2.58
C PRO A 58 -10.44 2.43 3.28
N ARG A 59 -11.03 2.61 4.48
CA ARG A 59 -10.74 3.76 5.33
C ARG A 59 -9.35 3.62 5.95
N ILE A 60 -8.62 4.73 5.99
CA ILE A 60 -7.47 4.94 6.87
C ILE A 60 -7.84 6.01 7.89
N GLU A 61 -7.23 5.96 9.07
CA GLU A 61 -7.35 7.02 10.07
C GLU A 61 -6.57 8.28 9.65
N ASP A 62 -6.88 9.43 10.24
CA ASP A 62 -6.31 10.71 9.82
C ASP A 62 -4.79 10.80 10.08
N ASN A 63 -4.26 10.00 11.01
CA ASN A 63 -2.84 9.87 11.31
C ASN A 63 -2.14 8.74 10.52
N GLU A 64 -2.88 7.99 9.70
CA GLU A 64 -2.34 6.92 8.87
C GLU A 64 -2.03 7.40 7.45
N LYS A 65 -1.10 6.70 6.79
CA LYS A 65 -0.81 6.89 5.37
C LYS A 65 -0.79 5.55 4.64
N TRP A 66 -1.12 5.58 3.36
CA TRP A 66 -0.91 4.44 2.47
C TRP A 66 0.58 4.28 2.17
N ALA A 67 1.10 3.08 2.45
CA ALA A 67 2.49 2.75 2.22
C ALA A 67 2.60 1.35 1.61
N VAL A 68 3.72 1.09 0.97
CA VAL A 68 4.13 -0.25 0.56
C VAL A 68 5.28 -0.68 1.46
N ILE A 69 5.18 -1.87 2.05
CA ILE A 69 6.32 -2.54 2.70
C ILE A 69 6.97 -3.44 1.67
N VAL A 70 8.30 -3.42 1.61
CA VAL A 70 9.13 -4.31 0.78
C VAL A 70 9.94 -5.21 1.70
N SER A 71 9.90 -6.51 1.49
CA SER A 71 10.68 -7.51 2.22
C SER A 71 11.82 -8.04 1.35
N LYS A 72 13.07 -7.87 1.82
CA LYS A 72 14.26 -8.47 1.17
C LYS A 72 14.29 -10.00 1.31
N LEU A 73 13.48 -10.57 2.20
CA LEU A 73 13.43 -12.01 2.47
C LEU A 73 12.47 -12.76 1.53
N GLN A 74 11.59 -12.04 0.85
CA GLN A 74 10.56 -12.60 -0.02
C GLN A 74 10.85 -12.28 -1.50
N LYS A 75 10.20 -13.02 -2.40
CA LYS A 75 10.45 -12.94 -3.85
C LYS A 75 9.15 -12.80 -4.63
N GLY A 76 9.26 -12.30 -5.85
CA GLY A 76 8.12 -12.15 -6.75
C GLY A 76 7.03 -11.29 -6.13
N LYS A 77 5.78 -11.75 -6.23
CA LYS A 77 4.60 -11.05 -5.70
C LYS A 77 4.63 -10.86 -4.18
N ASP A 78 5.22 -11.78 -3.44
CA ASP A 78 5.25 -11.72 -1.97
C ASP A 78 6.34 -10.75 -1.45
N LYS A 79 7.16 -10.19 -2.36
CA LYS A 79 8.21 -9.22 -2.01
C LYS A 79 7.65 -7.91 -1.44
N TRP A 80 6.38 -7.59 -1.68
CA TRP A 80 5.78 -6.33 -1.25
C TRP A 80 4.32 -6.51 -0.81
N LYS A 81 3.83 -5.56 -0.02
CA LYS A 81 2.42 -5.52 0.44
C LYS A 81 1.95 -4.10 0.63
N LEU A 82 0.74 -3.79 0.17
CA LEU A 82 0.08 -2.51 0.50
C LEU A 82 -0.39 -2.52 1.96
N VAL A 83 -0.05 -1.47 2.71
CA VAL A 83 -0.42 -1.34 4.13
C VAL A 83 -0.92 0.06 4.47
N LYS A 84 -1.58 0.13 5.62
CA LYS A 84 -1.87 1.38 6.34
C LYS A 84 -0.79 1.57 7.39
N LEU A 85 -0.06 2.66 7.31
CA LEU A 85 1.10 2.91 8.14
C LEU A 85 0.80 4.07 9.10
N ASN A 86 0.92 3.82 10.40
CA ASN A 86 0.89 4.86 11.42
C ASN A 86 2.18 5.69 11.41
N GLU A 87 2.17 6.87 12.02
CA GLU A 87 3.38 7.69 12.16
C GLU A 87 4.48 6.98 12.97
N THR A 88 4.10 6.35 14.09
CA THR A 88 4.98 5.57 14.96
C THR A 88 4.25 4.35 15.51
N GLY A 89 4.98 3.33 15.98
CA GLY A 89 4.40 2.16 16.66
C GLY A 89 4.91 0.84 16.11
N MET A 90 4.01 -0.15 16.05
CA MET A 90 4.28 -1.49 15.51
C MET A 90 3.20 -1.85 14.49
N ILE A 91 3.57 -2.60 13.45
CA ILE A 91 2.64 -3.20 12.50
C ILE A 91 2.90 -4.70 12.40
N LYS A 92 1.82 -5.48 12.35
CA LYS A 92 1.89 -6.90 12.04
C LYS A 92 2.06 -7.08 10.54
N PHE A 93 3.16 -7.70 10.15
CA PHE A 93 3.44 -8.05 8.77
C PHE A 93 3.37 -9.57 8.62
N GLU A 94 2.61 -10.00 7.63
CA GLU A 94 2.44 -11.41 7.28
C GLU A 94 3.44 -11.78 6.20
N THR A 95 4.24 -12.80 6.46
CA THR A 95 5.23 -13.32 5.52
C THR A 95 4.62 -14.35 4.57
N ALA A 96 5.30 -14.66 3.47
CA ALA A 96 4.89 -15.69 2.51
C ALA A 96 4.64 -17.08 3.14
N ASP A 97 5.25 -17.39 4.28
CA ASP A 97 5.02 -18.61 5.06
C ASP A 97 3.96 -18.44 6.16
N GLU A 98 3.09 -17.45 6.02
CA GLU A 98 1.94 -17.14 6.90
C GLU A 98 2.33 -16.81 8.35
N LYS A 99 3.61 -16.46 8.60
CA LYS A 99 4.05 -16.01 9.92
C LYS A 99 3.78 -14.52 10.08
N LEU A 100 3.24 -14.16 11.24
CA LEU A 100 3.10 -12.77 11.64
C LEU A 100 4.35 -12.33 12.40
N ILE A 101 5.03 -11.31 11.87
CA ILE A 101 6.13 -10.62 12.54
C ILE A 101 5.73 -9.19 12.88
N ASP A 102 6.27 -8.66 13.96
CA ASP A 102 6.03 -7.27 14.36
C ASP A 102 7.16 -6.38 13.81
N LEU A 103 6.82 -5.42 12.96
CA LEU A 103 7.75 -4.44 12.40
C LEU A 103 7.59 -3.09 13.11
N LYS A 104 8.69 -2.48 13.53
CA LYS A 104 8.69 -1.16 14.16
C LYS A 104 8.48 -0.07 13.12
N ILE A 105 7.66 0.92 13.46
CA ILE A 105 7.43 2.12 12.66
C ILE A 105 7.97 3.35 13.38
N GLN A 106 8.68 4.19 12.62
CA GLN A 106 9.09 5.52 13.05
C GLN A 106 9.03 6.49 11.85
N ASP A 107 8.40 7.65 12.04
CA ASP A 107 8.24 8.70 11.03
C ASP A 107 7.69 8.19 9.69
N TYR A 108 6.65 7.35 9.76
CA TYR A 108 6.05 6.66 8.60
C TYR A 108 7.04 5.78 7.81
N LYS A 109 8.03 5.19 8.49
CA LYS A 109 8.97 4.24 7.89
C LYS A 109 9.10 3.00 8.74
N ILE A 110 9.28 1.85 8.08
CA ILE A 110 9.69 0.62 8.74
C ILE A 110 11.16 0.74 9.16
N VAL A 111 11.43 0.45 10.44
CA VAL A 111 12.77 0.43 11.03
C VAL A 111 13.16 -1.03 11.27
N ASP A 112 13.75 -1.65 10.25
CA ASP A 112 14.20 -3.04 10.24
C ASP A 112 15.35 -3.24 9.23
N ASP A 113 16.16 -4.29 9.41
CA ASP A 113 17.29 -4.59 8.50
C ASP A 113 16.84 -5.22 7.17
N PHE A 114 15.72 -5.94 7.20
CA PHE A 114 15.23 -6.78 6.10
C PHE A 114 13.99 -6.21 5.41
N HIS A 115 13.37 -5.18 5.99
CA HIS A 115 12.19 -4.54 5.44
C HIS A 115 12.43 -3.04 5.21
N SER A 116 11.90 -2.53 4.11
CA SER A 116 11.82 -1.10 3.84
C SER A 116 10.38 -0.71 3.53
N SER A 117 10.12 0.58 3.44
CA SER A 117 8.80 1.07 3.03
C SER A 117 8.88 2.39 2.29
N PHE A 118 7.90 2.65 1.44
CA PHE A 118 7.69 3.96 0.82
C PHE A 118 6.21 4.36 0.89
N LEU A 119 5.94 5.66 0.91
CA LEU A 119 4.58 6.18 0.89
C LEU A 119 4.06 6.21 -0.54
N VAL A 120 2.85 5.69 -0.75
CA VAL A 120 2.27 5.57 -2.10
C VAL A 120 2.10 6.94 -2.76
N LEU A 121 1.66 7.93 -1.99
CA LEU A 121 1.37 9.27 -2.51
C LEU A 121 2.62 10.06 -2.93
N ASP A 122 3.82 9.63 -2.52
CA ASP A 122 5.07 10.25 -2.92
C ASP A 122 5.51 9.79 -4.33
N HIS A 123 4.86 8.77 -4.89
CA HIS A 123 5.23 8.10 -6.15
C HIS A 123 4.12 8.10 -7.20
N ILE A 124 3.10 8.93 -7.06
CA ILE A 124 2.03 9.11 -8.05
C ILE A 124 2.63 9.44 -9.42
N HIS A 125 2.14 8.78 -10.47
CA HIS A 125 2.63 8.91 -11.86
C HIS A 125 4.07 8.40 -12.10
N THR A 126 4.65 7.66 -11.15
CA THR A 126 5.98 7.06 -11.30
C THR A 126 5.94 5.55 -11.06
N ALA A 127 6.94 4.83 -11.58
CA ALA A 127 7.20 3.46 -11.19
C ALA A 127 8.25 3.43 -10.08
N VAL A 128 8.12 2.49 -9.16
CA VAL A 128 9.06 2.25 -8.06
C VAL A 128 9.77 0.93 -8.30
N GLU A 129 11.09 0.98 -8.39
CA GLU A 129 11.94 -0.21 -8.44
C GLU A 129 12.28 -0.67 -7.01
N ILE A 130 12.11 -1.96 -6.70
CA ILE A 130 12.23 -2.52 -5.34
C ILE A 130 13.12 -3.76 -5.24
#